data_AF-A0A0K2RQ87-F1
#
_entry.id   AF-A0A0K2RQ87-F1
#
_cell.length_a   1.000
_cell.length_b   1.000
_cell.length_c   1.000
_cell.angle_alpha   90.00
_cell.angle_beta   90.00
_cell.angle_gamma   90.00
#
_symmetry.space_group_name_H-M   'P 1'
#
loop_
_entity.id
_entity.type
_entity.pdbx_description
1 polymer ?
#
loop_
_entity_poly.entity_id
_entity_poly.type
_entity_poly.pdbx_seq_one_letter_code
_entity_poly.pdbx_strand_id
1 'polypeptide(L)'
;MDLVATDHVPETGWKHVLEGRDGNGRMVTLVHEDSPALRRMAVFDTVVNNADRKGDHILAMPDGQRHGVDHGLTFHRDHKLRTVLWGWLGDPLTAEEREGIDRVSEGLHGELGRNLADLLSAEEIASLAARCARLRLAGRFPAPSGEMPAVPWPLF
;
A
#
# COMPACT_ATOMS: atom_id res chain seq x y z
N MET A 1 -3.39 -1.30 12.72
CA MET A 1 -2.10 -0.59 12.73
C MET A 1 -1.87 -0.16 14.15
N ASP A 2 -0.67 -0.36 14.68
CA ASP A 2 -0.36 0.04 16.05
C ASP A 2 1.13 0.36 16.23
N LEU A 3 1.45 1.13 17.26
CA LEU A 3 2.80 1.33 17.77
C LEU A 3 2.92 0.61 19.11
N VAL A 4 3.66 -0.48 19.12
CA VAL A 4 3.85 -1.32 20.31
C VAL A 4 5.28 -1.19 20.82
N ALA A 5 5.51 -1.43 22.11
CA ALA A 5 6.88 -1.59 22.60
C ALA A 5 7.54 -2.77 21.88
N THR A 6 8.79 -2.60 21.45
CA THR A 6 9.48 -3.58 20.57
C THR A 6 9.57 -4.98 21.20
N ASP A 7 9.69 -5.06 22.52
CA ASP A 7 9.71 -6.30 23.31
C ASP A 7 8.31 -6.92 23.54
N HIS A 8 7.24 -6.23 23.12
CA HIS A 8 5.85 -6.65 23.29
C HIS A 8 5.13 -6.89 21.95
N VAL A 9 5.86 -6.97 20.83
CA VAL A 9 5.24 -7.29 19.54
C VAL A 9 4.68 -8.72 19.61
N PRO A 10 3.38 -8.93 19.31
CA PRO A 10 2.80 -10.27 19.32
C PRO A 10 3.46 -11.18 18.28
N GLU A 11 3.65 -12.46 18.62
CA GLU A 11 4.32 -13.44 17.75
C GLU A 11 3.54 -13.78 16.47
N THR A 12 2.22 -13.58 16.46
CA THR A 12 1.35 -14.00 15.34
C THR A 12 0.28 -12.94 15.04
N GLY A 13 -0.18 -12.91 13.79
CA GLY A 13 -1.25 -12.02 13.35
C GLY A 13 -0.81 -10.58 13.04
N TRP A 14 0.49 -10.30 13.12
CA TRP A 14 1.07 -8.98 12.88
C TRP A 14 2.28 -9.03 11.97
N LYS A 15 2.48 -7.97 11.20
CA LYS A 15 3.68 -7.72 10.41
C LYS A 15 4.42 -6.52 10.94
N HIS A 16 5.74 -6.65 11.01
CA HIS A 16 6.65 -5.58 11.40
C HIS A 16 6.86 -4.65 10.20
N VAL A 17 6.85 -3.34 10.45
CA VAL A 17 7.04 -2.31 9.41
C VAL A 17 8.38 -1.62 9.59
N LEU A 18 8.59 -1.00 10.75
CA LEU A 18 9.83 -0.33 11.12
C LEU A 18 9.93 -0.22 12.64
N GLU A 19 11.14 0.05 13.12
CA GLU A 19 11.42 0.36 14.53
C GLU A 19 11.85 1.82 14.67
N GLY A 20 11.56 2.40 15.83
CA GLY A 20 11.92 3.78 16.15
C GLY A 20 11.96 4.01 17.65
N ARG A 21 12.09 5.28 18.05
CA ARG A 21 12.00 5.71 19.45
C ARG A 21 10.82 6.64 19.64
N ASP A 22 10.08 6.44 20.72
CA ASP A 22 9.01 7.35 21.14
C ASP A 22 9.58 8.64 21.75
N GLY A 23 8.70 9.56 22.16
CA GLY A 23 9.09 10.83 22.81
C GLY A 23 9.83 10.66 24.15
N ASN A 24 9.81 9.46 24.74
CA ASN A 24 10.53 9.14 25.98
C ASN A 24 11.82 8.35 25.72
N GLY A 25 12.20 8.14 24.45
CA GLY A 25 13.38 7.38 24.05
C GLY A 25 13.22 5.85 24.10
N ARG A 26 12.01 5.33 24.34
CA ARG A 26 11.73 3.89 24.37
C ARG A 26 11.65 3.33 22.95
N MET A 27 12.14 2.11 22.76
CA MET A 27 12.03 1.42 21.48
C MET A 27 10.59 1.02 21.21
N VAL A 28 10.08 1.42 20.06
CA VAL A 28 8.74 1.08 19.57
C VAL A 28 8.82 0.52 18.17
N THR A 29 7.90 -0.39 17.86
CA THR A 29 7.76 -1.02 16.55
C THR A 29 6.41 -0.66 15.97
N LEU A 30 6.42 -0.16 14.74
CA LEU A 30 5.21 0.01 13.94
C LEU A 30 4.81 -1.36 13.38
N VAL A 31 3.58 -1.77 13.68
CA VAL A 31 3.03 -3.06 13.25
C VAL A 31 1.68 -2.90 12.57
N HIS A 32 1.35 -3.87 11.72
CA HIS A 32 0.02 -3.98 11.14
C HIS A 32 -0.53 -5.39 11.16
N GLU A 33 -1.84 -5.48 11.10
CA GLU A 33 -2.55 -6.75 11.03
C GLU A 33 -2.09 -7.55 9.80
N ASP A 34 -1.79 -8.84 9.99
CA ASP A 34 -1.53 -9.78 8.90
C ASP A 34 -2.85 -10.39 8.41
N SER A 35 -3.68 -9.58 7.74
CA SER A 35 -4.99 -10.02 7.22
C SER A 35 -5.07 -9.94 5.70
N PRO A 36 -5.83 -10.84 5.04
CA PRO A 36 -6.08 -10.76 3.60
C PRO A 36 -6.73 -9.44 3.18
N ALA A 37 -7.61 -8.89 4.01
CA ALA A 37 -8.29 -7.61 3.74
C ALA A 37 -7.29 -6.46 3.64
N LEU A 38 -6.36 -6.39 4.60
CA LEU A 38 -5.36 -5.33 4.64
C LEU A 38 -4.26 -5.54 3.58
N ARG A 39 -3.93 -6.80 3.28
CA ARG A 39 -2.98 -7.15 2.22
C ARG A 39 -3.46 -6.72 0.83
N ARG A 40 -4.76 -6.87 0.53
CA ARG A 40 -5.37 -6.35 -0.71
C ARG A 40 -5.22 -4.83 -0.82
N MET A 41 -5.34 -4.09 0.29
CA MET A 41 -5.11 -2.65 0.31
C MET A 41 -3.64 -2.30 0.01
N ALA A 42 -2.68 -3.07 0.49
CA ALA A 42 -1.26 -2.86 0.17
C ALA A 42 -0.96 -3.06 -1.33
N VAL A 43 -1.59 -4.04 -1.98
CA VAL A 43 -1.51 -4.21 -3.44
C VAL A 43 -2.12 -3.00 -4.14
N PHE A 44 -3.31 -2.57 -3.70
CA PHE A 44 -3.97 -1.39 -4.25
C PHE A 44 -3.09 -0.13 -4.14
N ASP A 45 -2.55 0.17 -2.96
CA ASP A 45 -1.66 1.32 -2.73
C ASP A 45 -0.44 1.28 -3.66
N THR A 46 0.11 0.10 -3.92
CA THR A 46 1.23 -0.08 -4.86
C THR A 46 0.83 0.26 -6.30
N VAL A 47 -0.34 -0.22 -6.74
CA VAL A 47 -0.86 0.00 -8.10
C VAL A 47 -1.17 1.48 -8.32
N VAL A 48 -1.89 2.10 -7.38
CA VAL A 48 -2.30 3.50 -7.47
C VAL A 48 -1.22 4.49 -7.03
N ASN A 49 -0.04 4.01 -6.60
CA ASN A 49 1.07 4.85 -6.14
C ASN A 49 0.66 5.79 -5.00
N ASN A 50 -0.07 5.25 -4.01
CA ASN A 50 -0.58 6.03 -2.89
C ASN A 50 0.56 6.63 -2.08
N ALA A 51 0.63 7.95 -2.04
CA ALA A 51 1.71 8.68 -1.40
C ALA A 51 1.44 9.00 0.07
N ASP A 52 0.33 8.55 0.66
CA ASP A 52 -0.05 8.99 2.00
C ASP A 52 -0.93 7.99 2.75
N ARG A 53 -0.70 6.68 2.61
CA ARG A 53 -1.40 5.69 3.44
C ARG A 53 -0.90 5.73 4.87
N LYS A 54 -1.65 6.41 5.74
CA LYS A 54 -1.48 6.42 7.19
C LYS A 54 -2.35 5.36 7.87
N GLY A 55 -2.12 5.11 9.15
CA GLY A 55 -2.87 4.15 9.95
C GLY A 55 -4.33 4.55 10.21
N ASP A 56 -4.58 5.84 10.43
CA ASP A 56 -5.90 6.46 10.60
C ASP A 56 -6.73 6.48 9.29
N HIS A 57 -6.07 6.34 8.14
CA HIS A 57 -6.75 6.15 6.86
C HIS A 57 -7.30 4.72 6.65
N ILE A 58 -7.17 3.83 7.64
CA ILE A 58 -7.63 2.43 7.60
C ILE A 58 -8.73 2.23 8.64
N LEU A 59 -9.97 2.15 8.18
CA LEU A 59 -11.13 1.96 9.05
C LEU A 59 -11.44 0.47 9.20
N ALA A 60 -11.32 -0.04 10.43
CA ALA A 60 -11.65 -1.42 10.77
C ALA A 60 -13.16 -1.57 11.02
N MET A 61 -13.81 -2.44 10.26
CA MET A 61 -15.24 -2.70 10.37
C MET A 61 -15.51 -3.94 11.23
N PRO A 62 -16.68 -4.02 11.91
CA PRO A 62 -17.04 -5.17 12.74
C PRO A 62 -17.12 -6.52 12.01
N ASP A 63 -17.33 -6.50 10.69
CA ASP A 63 -17.41 -7.68 9.83
C ASP A 63 -16.04 -8.14 9.29
N GLY A 64 -14.95 -7.51 9.74
CA GLY A 64 -13.59 -7.81 9.29
C GLY A 64 -13.17 -7.07 8.03
N GLN A 65 -14.03 -6.27 7.41
CA GLN A 65 -13.62 -5.41 6.30
C GLN A 65 -12.66 -4.29 6.77
N ARG A 66 -11.84 -3.83 5.83
CA ARG A 66 -10.92 -2.69 6.01
C ARG A 66 -11.23 -1.68 4.91
N HIS A 67 -11.79 -0.53 5.28
CA HIS A 67 -11.99 0.56 4.32
C HIS A 67 -10.77 1.47 4.33
N GLY A 68 -10.21 1.69 3.14
CA GLY A 68 -9.20 2.72 2.93
C GLY A 68 -9.90 4.03 2.56
N VAL A 69 -9.53 5.11 3.23
CA VAL A 69 -9.99 6.47 2.89
C VAL A 69 -8.82 7.33 2.42
N ASP A 70 -9.11 8.56 2.02
CA ASP A 70 -8.17 9.59 1.59
C ASP A 70 -7.19 9.16 0.47
N HIS A 71 -7.73 9.04 -0.73
CA HIS A 71 -6.97 8.69 -1.93
C HIS A 71 -6.55 9.91 -2.77
N GLY A 72 -6.58 11.12 -2.19
CA GLY A 72 -6.27 12.35 -2.93
C GLY A 72 -4.83 12.43 -3.45
N LEU A 73 -3.91 11.66 -2.84
CA LEU A 73 -2.49 11.60 -3.21
C LEU A 73 -2.14 10.29 -3.92
N THR A 74 -2.89 9.97 -4.97
CA THR A 74 -2.71 8.77 -5.80
C THR A 74 -2.46 9.15 -7.27
N PHE A 75 -2.13 8.15 -8.09
CA PHE A 75 -1.95 8.17 -9.55
C PHE A 75 -0.81 9.01 -10.12
N HIS A 76 -0.11 9.79 -9.30
CA HIS A 76 1.06 10.57 -9.73
C HIS A 76 1.98 9.76 -10.65
N ARG A 77 2.42 10.37 -11.76
CA ARG A 77 3.24 9.71 -12.79
C ARG A 77 4.57 9.19 -12.24
N ASP A 78 5.26 10.01 -11.45
CA ASP A 78 6.51 9.64 -10.77
C ASP A 78 6.21 8.79 -9.54
N HIS A 79 7.16 7.96 -9.12
CA HIS A 79 7.03 7.18 -7.90
C HIS A 79 6.85 8.08 -6.67
N LYS A 80 5.79 7.85 -5.91
CA LYS A 80 5.43 8.58 -4.69
C LYS A 80 4.96 7.67 -3.56
N LEU A 81 4.91 6.34 -3.76
CA LEU A 81 4.37 5.38 -2.81
C LEU A 81 4.96 5.57 -1.40
N ARG A 82 4.10 5.93 -0.45
CA ARG A 82 4.40 5.96 0.98
C ARG A 82 3.23 5.37 1.72
N THR A 83 3.49 4.33 2.51
CA THR A 83 2.44 3.58 3.19
C THR A 83 2.93 3.03 4.51
N VAL A 84 2.05 2.88 5.49
CA VAL A 84 2.34 2.11 6.71
C VAL A 84 2.25 0.59 6.49
N LEU A 85 1.91 0.12 5.27
CA LEU A 85 1.69 -1.30 4.92
C LEU A 85 2.93 -2.03 4.39
N TRP A 86 4.14 -1.65 4.79
CA TRP A 86 5.37 -2.28 4.28
C TRP A 86 5.68 -3.67 4.84
N GLY A 87 4.86 -4.20 5.75
CA GLY A 87 5.17 -5.45 6.45
C GLY A 87 5.18 -6.72 5.58
N TRP A 88 4.76 -6.61 4.32
CA TRP A 88 4.86 -7.68 3.31
C TRP A 88 5.99 -7.47 2.29
N LEU A 89 6.95 -6.57 2.55
CA LEU A 89 8.06 -6.29 1.64
C LEU A 89 8.74 -7.58 1.14
N GLY A 90 8.82 -7.75 -0.18
CA GLY A 90 9.46 -8.91 -0.82
C GLY A 90 8.61 -10.20 -0.84
N ASP A 91 7.48 -10.24 -0.11
CA ASP A 91 6.58 -11.39 -0.12
C ASP A 91 6.04 -11.64 -1.54
N PRO A 92 5.90 -12.91 -1.96
CA PRO A 92 5.27 -13.26 -3.23
C PRO A 92 3.81 -12.82 -3.27
N LEU A 93 3.40 -12.25 -4.40
CA LEU A 93 2.00 -12.00 -4.68
C LEU A 93 1.26 -13.33 -4.91
N THR A 94 0.10 -13.46 -4.31
CA THR A 94 -0.81 -14.60 -4.48
C THR A 94 -1.39 -14.63 -5.90
N ALA A 95 -2.02 -15.75 -6.27
CA ALA A 95 -2.72 -15.85 -7.55
C ALA A 95 -3.85 -14.81 -7.65
N GLU A 96 -4.66 -14.66 -6.61
CA GLU A 96 -5.76 -13.69 -6.55
C GLU A 96 -5.26 -12.24 -6.72
N GLU A 97 -4.13 -11.89 -6.10
CA GLU A 97 -3.52 -10.56 -6.21
C GLU A 97 -3.03 -10.29 -7.64
N ARG A 98 -2.43 -11.30 -8.28
CA ARG A 98 -2.00 -11.21 -9.69
C ARG A 98 -3.17 -11.08 -10.64
N GLU A 99 -4.23 -11.86 -10.43
CA GLU A 99 -5.47 -11.74 -11.20
C GLU A 99 -6.10 -10.36 -11.04
N GLY A 100 -6.06 -9.78 -9.84
CA GLY A 100 -6.50 -8.40 -9.61
C GLY A 100 -5.73 -7.37 -10.43
N ILE A 101 -4.41 -7.51 -10.48
CA ILE A 101 -3.54 -6.64 -11.31
C ILE A 101 -3.82 -6.83 -12.80
N ASP A 102 -4.04 -8.08 -13.24
CA ASP A 102 -4.37 -8.41 -14.63
C ASP A 102 -5.71 -7.77 -15.02
N ARG A 103 -6.75 -7.86 -14.16
CA ARG A 103 -8.05 -7.18 -14.40
C ARG A 103 -7.92 -5.67 -14.52
N VAL A 104 -7.10 -5.03 -13.69
CA VAL A 104 -6.85 -3.58 -13.81
C VAL A 104 -6.18 -3.28 -15.14
N SER A 105 -5.14 -4.05 -15.50
CA SER A 105 -4.37 -3.85 -16.75
C SER A 105 -5.23 -4.02 -18.00
N GLU A 106 -6.10 -5.03 -18.03
CA GLU A 106 -7.08 -5.23 -19.10
C GLU A 106 -8.12 -4.11 -19.11
N GLY A 107 -8.64 -3.73 -17.94
CA GLY A 107 -9.63 -2.66 -17.78
C GLY A 107 -9.16 -1.30 -18.31
N LEU A 108 -7.86 -1.00 -18.24
CA LEU A 108 -7.28 0.22 -18.81
C LEU A 108 -7.44 0.33 -20.33
N HIS A 109 -7.64 -0.78 -21.04
CA HIS A 109 -7.96 -0.78 -22.48
C HIS A 109 -9.47 -0.69 -22.76
N GLY A 110 -10.29 -0.74 -21.70
CA GLY A 110 -11.75 -0.81 -21.76
C GLY A 110 -12.42 0.37 -21.06
N GLU A 111 -13.50 0.06 -20.33
CA GLU A 111 -14.33 1.06 -19.65
C GLU A 111 -13.57 1.81 -18.55
N LEU A 112 -12.76 1.11 -17.75
CA LEU A 112 -11.96 1.73 -16.71
C LEU A 112 -11.01 2.78 -17.29
N GLY A 113 -10.32 2.46 -18.39
CA GLY A 113 -9.44 3.42 -19.07
C GLY A 113 -10.15 4.68 -19.53
N ARG A 114 -11.36 4.54 -20.11
CA ARG A 114 -12.18 5.68 -20.52
C ARG A 114 -12.62 6.54 -19.33
N ASN A 115 -13.12 5.92 -18.27
CA ASN A 115 -13.55 6.63 -17.07
C ASN A 115 -12.38 7.36 -16.39
N LEU A 116 -11.17 6.77 -16.39
CA LEU A 116 -9.99 7.42 -15.84
C LEU A 116 -9.47 8.56 -16.74
N ALA A 117 -9.66 8.48 -18.06
CA ALA A 117 -9.24 9.55 -18.98
C ALA A 117 -9.99 10.88 -18.78
N ASP A 118 -11.17 10.84 -18.15
CA ASP A 118 -11.91 12.04 -17.75
C ASP A 118 -11.36 12.68 -16.47
N LEU A 119 -10.52 11.97 -15.71
CA LEU A 119 -10.05 12.35 -14.37
C LEU A 119 -8.53 12.52 -14.26
N LEU A 120 -7.77 11.78 -15.09
CA LEU A 120 -6.32 11.67 -15.03
C LEU A 120 -5.70 12.03 -16.39
N SER A 121 -4.45 12.49 -16.36
CA SER A 121 -3.70 12.73 -17.58
C SER A 121 -3.33 11.43 -18.30
N ALA A 122 -3.03 11.53 -19.59
CA ALA A 122 -2.52 10.40 -20.37
C ALA A 122 -1.21 9.83 -19.78
N GLU A 123 -0.34 10.69 -19.25
CA GLU A 123 0.89 10.27 -18.57
C GLU A 123 0.60 9.50 -17.27
N GLU A 124 -0.36 9.95 -16.47
CA GLU A 124 -0.74 9.26 -15.22
C GLU A 124 -1.31 7.86 -15.49
N ILE A 125 -2.15 7.73 -16.52
CA ILE A 125 -2.70 6.45 -16.98
C ILE A 125 -1.58 5.54 -17.52
N ALA A 126 -0.67 6.08 -18.34
CA ALA A 126 0.47 5.32 -18.83
C ALA A 126 1.39 4.84 -17.68
N SER A 127 1.63 5.69 -16.68
CA SER A 127 2.39 5.33 -15.49
C SER A 127 1.66 4.28 -14.64
N LEU A 128 0.33 4.33 -14.52
CA LEU A 128 -0.47 3.29 -13.87
C LEU A 128 -0.31 1.94 -14.59
N ALA A 129 -0.45 1.92 -15.92
CA ALA A 129 -0.25 0.71 -16.71
C ALA A 129 1.17 0.13 -16.53
N ALA A 130 2.20 0.99 -16.56
CA ALA A 130 3.58 0.58 -16.35
C ALA A 130 3.81 0.01 -14.93
N ARG A 131 3.17 0.60 -13.90
CA ARG A 131 3.22 0.08 -12.53
C ARG A 131 2.59 -1.30 -12.43
N CYS A 132 1.41 -1.51 -13.01
CA CYS A 132 0.76 -2.82 -13.06
C CYS A 132 1.67 -3.86 -13.74
N ALA A 133 2.21 -3.56 -14.92
CA ALA A 133 3.10 -4.45 -15.66
C ALA A 133 4.35 -4.82 -14.86
N ARG A 134 5.00 -3.84 -14.22
CA ARG A 134 6.19 -4.07 -13.38
C ARG A 134 5.87 -4.93 -12.16
N LEU A 135 4.77 -4.63 -11.45
CA LEU A 135 4.35 -5.39 -10.28
C LEU A 135 4.00 -6.83 -10.66
N ARG A 136 3.32 -7.01 -11.78
CA ARG A 136 2.94 -8.33 -12.32
C ARG A 136 4.15 -9.17 -12.73
N LEU A 137 5.15 -8.55 -13.36
CA LEU A 137 6.40 -9.19 -13.75
C LEU A 137 7.23 -9.59 -12.52
N ALA A 138 7.42 -8.69 -11.57
CA ALA A 138 8.16 -8.95 -10.34
C ALA A 138 7.47 -10.01 -9.47
N GLY A 139 6.13 -9.95 -9.41
CA GLY A 139 5.31 -10.93 -8.72
C GLY A 139 5.51 -10.95 -7.20
N ARG A 140 6.01 -9.85 -6.63
CA ARG A 140 6.33 -9.68 -5.21
C ARG A 140 6.04 -8.23 -4.82
N PHE A 141 5.82 -7.99 -3.54
CA PHE A 141 5.75 -6.62 -3.02
C PHE A 141 7.08 -5.89 -3.23
N PRO A 142 7.05 -4.64 -3.73
CA PRO A 142 8.27 -3.87 -3.96
C PRO A 142 8.90 -3.39 -2.65
N ALA A 143 10.20 -3.10 -2.69
CA ALA A 143 10.84 -2.30 -1.66
C ALA A 143 10.54 -0.80 -1.86
N PRO A 144 10.60 0.03 -0.80
CA PRO A 144 10.56 1.48 -0.91
C PRO A 144 11.62 2.00 -1.89
N SER A 145 11.32 3.08 -2.60
CA SER A 145 12.25 3.69 -3.55
C SER A 145 12.08 5.21 -3.63
N GLY A 146 13.03 5.89 -4.24
CA GLY A 146 13.05 7.36 -4.31
C GLY A 146 13.63 8.01 -3.06
N GLU A 147 13.49 9.34 -2.96
CA GLU A 147 14.15 10.16 -1.93
C GLU A 147 13.25 10.46 -0.73
N MET A 148 11.94 10.23 -0.84
CA MET A 148 10.99 10.49 0.23
C MET A 148 11.00 9.36 1.27
N PRO A 149 10.67 9.64 2.55
CA PRO A 149 10.50 8.59 3.55
C PRO A 149 9.48 7.54 3.10
N ALA A 150 9.76 6.26 3.38
CA ALA A 150 8.88 5.15 2.99
C ALA A 150 7.49 5.22 3.63
N VAL A 151 7.39 5.76 4.84
CA VAL A 151 6.13 5.98 5.56
C VAL A 151 5.71 7.44 5.47
N PRO A 152 4.41 7.74 5.40
CA PRO A 152 3.93 9.12 5.52
C PRO A 152 4.12 9.67 6.94
N TRP A 153 4.03 11.00 7.06
CA TRP A 153 4.04 11.69 8.35
C TRP A 153 2.81 12.59 8.47
N PRO A 154 2.13 12.59 9.64
CA PRO A 154 2.28 11.63 10.75
C PRO A 154 1.95 10.19 10.33
N LEU A 155 2.25 9.21 11.21
CA LEU A 155 1.93 7.79 10.95
C LEU A 155 0.42 7.49 11.06
N PHE A 156 -0.31 8.34 11.79
CA PHE A 156 -1.73 8.30 12.12
C PHE A 156 -2.28 9.73 12.22
#